data_AF-A0A1H4G1H1-F1
#
_entry.id   AF-A0A1H4G1H1-F1
#
_cell.length_a   1.000
_cell.length_b   1.000
_cell.length_c   1.000
_cell.angle_alpha   90.00
_cell.angle_beta   90.00
_cell.angle_gamma   90.00
#
_symmetry.space_group_name_H-M   'P 1'
#
loop_
_entity.id
_entity.type
_entity.pdbx_description
1 polymer ?
#
loop_
_entity_poly.entity_id
_entity_poly.type
_entity_poly.pdbx_seq_one_letter_code
_entity_poly.pdbx_strand_id
1 'polypeptide(L)'
;MNIKLQGIDLLGNLGLKSTQDRLNRQAERDNKIAFFEQQKENLKNMKADTIDEIARKLDLFHGYENQIAAAKMEYNNSQMFHVFDEAQELAEKIAEAAENYKPKTSEERREDMIEEATGVENDGMLDELMDNLTDAVEEVTEEMVEELQETSEEALSEEELEQAKLLKDEQFEKLEQEKDIPENYKPFEYRI
;
A
#
# COMPACT_ATOMS: atom_id res chain seq x y z
N MET A 1 -10.23 44.30 0.59
CA MET A 1 -11.44 43.48 0.39
C MET A 1 -11.08 42.06 0.78
N ASN A 2 -11.54 41.60 1.94
CA ASN A 2 -11.33 40.23 2.41
C ASN A 2 -12.57 39.42 2.08
N ILE A 3 -12.50 38.60 1.03
CA ILE A 3 -13.55 37.64 0.73
C ILE A 3 -13.19 36.36 1.50
N LYS A 4 -13.83 36.18 2.66
CA LYS A 4 -13.89 34.88 3.33
C LYS A 4 -14.94 34.05 2.61
N LEU A 5 -14.54 33.20 1.66
CA LEU A 5 -15.41 32.11 1.22
C LEU A 5 -15.42 31.06 2.33
N GLN A 6 -16.54 31.01 3.06
CA GLN A 6 -16.87 29.90 3.93
C GLN A 6 -17.15 28.67 3.08
N GLY A 7 -16.61 27.52 3.50
CA GLY A 7 -17.05 26.22 3.04
C GLY A 7 -16.61 25.93 1.62
N ILE A 8 -15.39 25.41 1.51
CA ILE A 8 -15.02 24.20 0.77
C ILE A 8 -13.48 24.21 0.73
N ASP A 9 -12.84 23.39 1.55
CA ASP A 9 -11.43 23.02 1.42
C ASP A 9 -11.24 22.10 0.20
N LEU A 10 -11.57 22.58 -1.01
CA LEU A 10 -11.33 21.85 -2.27
C LEU A 10 -9.83 21.76 -2.59
N LEU A 11 -8.97 22.54 -1.93
CA LEU A 11 -7.51 22.49 -2.11
C LEU A 11 -6.77 21.74 -1.01
N GLY A 12 -7.44 21.31 0.06
CA GLY A 12 -6.78 20.64 1.19
C GLY A 12 -6.20 19.27 0.84
N ASN A 13 -6.63 18.65 -0.27
CA ASN A 13 -6.27 17.28 -0.63
C ASN A 13 -5.90 17.08 -2.12
N LEU A 14 -5.70 18.17 -2.89
CA LEU A 14 -5.31 18.13 -4.32
C LEU A 14 -3.88 18.66 -4.57
N GLY A 15 -3.16 19.08 -3.53
CA GLY A 15 -1.76 19.50 -3.62
C GLY A 15 -0.79 18.34 -3.43
N LEU A 16 0.37 18.40 -4.08
CA LEU A 16 1.49 17.53 -3.73
C LEU A 16 1.90 17.79 -2.27
N LYS A 17 2.19 16.75 -1.51
CA LYS A 17 2.67 16.86 -0.11
C LYS A 17 3.92 17.73 -0.04
N SER A 18 4.83 17.54 -1.00
CA SER A 18 6.02 18.38 -1.21
C SER A 18 5.71 19.88 -1.29
N THR A 19 4.61 20.27 -1.95
CA THR A 19 4.17 21.67 -2.03
C THR A 19 3.78 22.24 -0.67
N GLN A 20 3.11 21.46 0.18
CA GLN A 20 2.77 21.88 1.53
C GLN A 20 4.02 22.03 2.40
N ASP A 21 4.96 21.08 2.29
CA ASP A 21 6.23 21.11 3.03
C ASP A 21 7.10 22.31 2.63
N ARG A 22 7.03 22.78 1.38
CA ARG A 22 7.68 24.03 0.95
C ARG A 22 7.14 25.25 1.67
N LEU A 23 5.82 25.35 1.78
CA LEU A 23 5.18 26.49 2.44
C LEU A 23 5.53 26.52 3.92
N ASN A 24 5.55 25.36 4.58
CA ASN A 24 5.96 25.23 5.97
C ASN A 24 7.43 25.69 6.15
N ARG A 25 8.35 25.20 5.32
CA ARG A 25 9.76 25.62 5.33
C ARG A 25 9.94 27.11 5.07
N GLN A 26 9.12 27.69 4.19
CA GLN A 26 9.13 29.13 3.92
C GLN A 26 8.67 29.93 5.15
N ALA A 27 7.58 29.52 5.79
CA ALA A 27 7.09 30.16 6.99
C ALA A 27 8.10 30.07 8.15
N GLU A 28 8.76 28.92 8.33
CA GLU A 28 9.83 28.76 9.32
C GLU A 28 11.01 29.71 9.07
N ARG A 29 11.46 29.82 7.82
CA ARG A 29 12.49 30.80 7.44
C ARG A 29 12.06 32.21 7.80
N ASP A 30 10.85 32.60 7.42
CA ASP A 30 10.36 33.96 7.62
C ASP A 30 10.20 34.29 9.11
N ASN A 31 9.73 33.34 9.91
CA ASN A 31 9.67 33.48 11.36
C ASN A 31 11.06 33.64 11.99
N LYS A 32 12.05 32.83 11.56
CA LYS A 32 13.45 32.96 12.01
C LYS A 32 14.02 34.33 11.65
N ILE A 33 13.82 34.80 10.42
CA ILE A 33 14.30 36.11 9.97
C ILE A 33 13.63 37.23 10.77
N ALA A 34 12.30 37.19 10.92
CA ALA A 34 11.55 38.21 11.66
C ALA A 34 12.00 38.31 13.13
N PHE A 35 12.31 37.17 13.77
CA PHE A 35 12.86 37.14 15.12
C PHE A 35 14.19 37.89 15.21
N PHE A 36 15.15 37.60 14.33
CA PHE A 36 16.45 38.27 14.35
C PHE A 36 16.37 39.74 13.91
N GLU A 37 15.47 40.07 12.99
CA GLU A 37 15.19 41.47 12.65
C GLU A 37 14.62 42.24 13.85
N GLN A 38 13.72 41.64 14.62
CA GLN A 38 13.23 42.24 15.85
C GLN A 38 14.35 42.43 16.88
N GLN A 39 15.25 41.45 17.03
CA GLN A 39 16.40 41.56 17.92
C GLN A 39 17.36 42.68 17.49
N LYS A 40 17.57 42.86 16.19
CA LYS A 40 18.34 43.99 15.64
C LYS A 40 17.68 45.34 15.93
N GLU A 41 16.35 45.44 15.78
CA GLU A 41 15.62 46.65 16.14
C GLU A 41 15.74 46.93 17.65
N ASN A 42 15.65 45.89 18.49
CA ASN A 42 15.83 46.01 19.94
C ASN A 42 17.24 46.51 20.33
N LEU A 43 18.29 46.18 19.56
CA LEU A 43 19.62 46.74 19.77
C LEU A 43 19.60 48.27 19.71
N LYS A 44 18.74 48.91 18.92
CA LYS A 44 18.66 50.39 18.88
C LYS A 44 18.31 50.99 20.24
N ASN A 45 17.52 50.29 21.05
CA ASN A 45 17.10 50.72 22.38
C ASN A 45 18.17 50.47 23.46
N MET A 46 19.18 49.65 23.17
CA MET A 46 20.29 49.39 24.09
C MET A 46 21.23 50.59 24.13
N LYS A 47 21.30 51.26 25.29
CA LYS A 47 22.29 52.30 25.55
C LYS A 47 23.69 51.67 25.65
N ALA A 48 24.67 52.36 25.09
CA ALA A 48 26.07 52.00 25.16
C ALA A 48 26.85 53.30 25.36
N ASP A 49 27.44 53.45 26.53
CA ASP A 49 28.10 54.70 26.95
C ASP A 49 29.64 54.58 26.87
N THR A 50 30.15 53.34 26.73
CA THR A 50 31.58 53.02 26.62
C THR A 50 31.94 52.39 25.28
N ILE A 51 33.20 52.50 24.86
CA ILE A 51 33.70 51.89 23.61
C ILE A 51 33.50 50.37 23.62
N ASP A 52 33.74 49.71 24.76
CA ASP A 52 33.58 48.26 24.90
C ASP A 52 32.11 47.81 24.77
N GLU A 53 31.16 48.62 25.23
CA GLU A 53 29.73 48.36 25.03
C GLU A 53 29.30 48.57 23.59
N ILE A 54 29.85 49.58 22.91
CA ILE A 54 29.62 49.81 21.48
C ILE A 54 30.15 48.63 20.66
N ALA A 55 31.35 48.14 20.96
CA ALA A 55 31.94 46.97 20.30
C ALA A 55 31.05 45.73 20.48
N ARG A 56 30.64 45.41 21.71
CA ARG A 56 29.73 44.29 21.99
C ARG A 56 28.40 44.41 21.25
N LYS A 57 27.84 45.62 21.18
CA LYS A 57 26.60 45.88 20.43
C LYS A 57 26.77 45.65 18.93
N LEU A 58 27.92 46.02 18.38
CA LEU A 58 28.27 45.78 16.97
C LEU A 58 28.45 44.28 16.69
N ASP A 59 29.11 43.55 17.59
CA ASP A 59 29.31 42.11 17.48
C ASP A 59 27.97 41.36 17.48
N LEU A 60 27.04 41.74 18.37
CA LEU A 60 25.68 41.20 18.39
C LEU A 60 24.94 41.50 17.08
N PHE A 61 25.06 42.73 16.56
CA PHE A 61 24.44 43.12 15.31
C PHE A 61 24.91 42.26 14.13
N HIS A 62 26.23 42.08 13.99
CA HIS A 62 26.80 41.20 12.96
C HIS A 62 26.46 39.73 13.20
N GLY A 63 26.37 39.29 14.45
CA GLY A 63 25.90 37.96 14.81
C GLY A 63 24.49 37.68 14.30
N TYR A 64 23.55 38.60 14.51
CA TYR A 64 22.18 38.47 14.00
C TYR A 64 22.11 38.52 12.47
N GLU A 65 22.89 39.37 11.81
CA GLU A 65 23.02 39.37 10.34
C GLU A 65 23.49 38.03 9.80
N ASN A 66 24.52 37.44 10.43
CA ASN A 66 25.02 36.12 10.05
C ASN A 66 23.96 35.03 10.24
N GLN A 67 23.16 35.12 11.31
CA GLN A 67 22.06 34.17 11.54
C GLN A 67 20.93 34.32 10.51
N ILE A 68 20.60 35.55 10.11
CA ILE A 68 19.65 35.82 9.01
C ILE A 68 20.17 35.24 7.69
N ALA A 69 21.45 35.45 7.38
CA ALA A 69 22.09 34.90 6.20
C ALA A 69 22.11 33.36 6.21
N ALA A 70 22.41 32.75 7.36
CA ALA A 70 22.36 31.31 7.55
C ALA A 70 20.95 30.74 7.34
N ALA A 71 19.91 31.38 7.89
CA ALA A 71 18.52 30.95 7.69
C ALA A 71 18.09 31.02 6.21
N LYS A 72 18.54 32.05 5.47
CA LYS A 72 18.31 32.16 4.02
C LYS A 72 19.05 31.06 3.25
N MET A 73 20.30 30.77 3.65
CA MET A 73 21.10 29.71 3.02
C MET A 73 20.52 28.32 3.29
N GLU A 74 20.04 28.06 4.51
CA GLU A 74 19.34 26.83 4.90
C GLU A 74 18.09 26.63 4.04
N TYR A 75 17.27 27.67 3.87
CA TYR A 75 16.11 27.61 2.98
C TYR A 75 16.51 27.33 1.53
N ASN A 76 17.52 28.03 0.99
CA ASN A 76 17.98 27.80 -0.38
C ASN A 76 18.47 26.36 -0.59
N ASN A 77 19.20 25.80 0.39
CA ASN A 77 19.61 24.40 0.34
C ASN A 77 18.38 23.47 0.36
N SER A 78 17.40 23.76 1.21
CA SER A 78 16.16 22.98 1.28
C SER A 78 15.36 23.02 -0.04
N GLN A 79 15.41 24.12 -0.80
CA GLN A 79 14.73 24.21 -2.11
C GLN A 79 15.31 23.24 -3.13
N MET A 80 16.62 22.95 -3.08
CA MET A 80 17.23 21.96 -3.96
C MET A 80 16.67 20.56 -3.71
N PHE A 81 16.51 20.17 -2.44
CA PHE A 81 15.91 18.88 -2.07
C PHE A 81 14.42 18.83 -2.42
N HIS A 82 13.70 19.94 -2.26
CA HIS A 82 12.27 19.99 -2.58
C HIS A 82 11.96 19.64 -4.04
N VAL A 83 12.77 20.08 -5.00
CA VAL A 83 12.57 19.71 -6.42
C VAL A 83 12.68 18.20 -6.63
N PHE A 84 13.56 17.55 -5.87
CA PHE A 84 13.71 16.10 -5.89
C PHE A 84 12.49 15.41 -5.26
N ASP A 85 12.03 15.89 -4.11
CA ASP A 85 10.83 15.39 -3.44
C ASP A 85 9.59 15.50 -4.35
N GLU A 86 9.40 16.63 -5.04
CA GLU A 86 8.30 16.81 -6.00
C GLU A 86 8.38 15.82 -7.17
N ALA A 87 9.57 15.62 -7.74
CA ALA A 87 9.78 14.70 -8.84
C ALA A 87 9.51 13.24 -8.42
N GLN A 88 9.92 12.87 -7.21
CA GLN A 88 9.66 11.55 -6.65
C GLN A 88 8.17 11.33 -6.38
N GLU A 89 7.49 12.28 -5.74
CA GLU A 89 6.05 12.17 -5.46
C GLU A 89 5.22 12.07 -6.75
N LEU A 90 5.62 12.80 -7.80
CA LEU A 90 5.01 12.67 -9.12
C LEU A 90 5.27 11.30 -9.75
N ALA A 91 6.50 10.78 -9.64
CA ALA A 91 6.84 9.47 -10.16
C ALA A 91 6.07 8.35 -9.46
N GLU A 92 5.91 8.43 -8.13
CA GLU A 92 5.10 7.50 -7.33
C GLU A 92 3.65 7.50 -7.80
N LYS A 93 3.03 8.68 -7.93
CA LYS A 93 1.65 8.80 -8.45
C LYS A 93 1.50 8.24 -9.87
N ILE A 94 2.50 8.43 -10.72
CA ILE A 94 2.50 7.84 -12.08
C ILE A 94 2.66 6.32 -12.03
N ALA A 95 3.48 5.79 -11.12
CA ALA A 95 3.66 4.35 -10.96
C ALA A 95 2.39 3.67 -10.44
N GLU A 96 1.74 4.24 -9.42
CA GLU A 96 0.43 3.80 -8.92
C GLU A 96 -0.63 3.86 -10.03
N ALA A 97 -0.67 4.95 -10.80
CA ALA A 97 -1.58 5.04 -11.93
C ALA A 97 -1.27 3.97 -12.99
N ALA A 98 0.00 3.72 -13.31
CA ALA A 98 0.43 2.72 -14.28
C ALA A 98 0.12 1.29 -13.83
N GLU A 99 0.13 1.01 -12.53
CA GLU A 99 -0.31 -0.25 -11.95
C GLU A 99 -1.76 -0.56 -12.29
N ASN A 100 -2.66 0.43 -12.17
CA ASN A 100 -4.06 0.29 -12.56
C ASN A 100 -4.28 0.02 -14.05
N TYR A 101 -3.29 0.31 -14.91
CA TYR A 101 -3.35 0.02 -16.35
C TYR A 101 -2.63 -1.26 -16.75
N LYS A 102 -2.02 -2.00 -15.80
CA LYS A 102 -1.45 -3.32 -16.10
C LYS A 102 -2.58 -4.27 -16.54
N PRO A 103 -2.31 -5.22 -17.47
CA PRO A 103 -3.29 -6.23 -17.82
C PRO A 103 -3.67 -7.03 -16.58
N LYS A 104 -4.97 -7.13 -16.28
CA LYS A 104 -5.49 -7.89 -15.14
C LYS A 104 -5.01 -9.33 -15.16
N THR A 105 -4.67 -9.85 -13.99
CA THR A 105 -4.29 -11.26 -13.81
C THR A 105 -5.50 -12.20 -14.03
N SER A 106 -5.27 -13.51 -14.10
CA SER A 106 -6.38 -14.48 -14.21
C SER A 106 -7.29 -14.50 -12.98
N GLU A 107 -6.75 -14.13 -11.84
CA GLU A 107 -7.43 -14.11 -10.54
C GLU A 107 -8.30 -12.85 -10.42
N GLU A 108 -7.73 -11.66 -10.65
CA GLU A 108 -8.48 -10.39 -10.70
C GLU A 108 -9.61 -10.43 -11.73
N ARG A 109 -9.41 -11.09 -12.89
CA ARG A 109 -10.49 -11.29 -13.88
C ARG A 109 -11.60 -12.22 -13.38
N ARG A 110 -11.26 -13.18 -12.52
CA ARG A 110 -12.24 -14.11 -11.94
C ARG A 110 -13.04 -13.42 -10.84
N GLU A 111 -12.38 -12.62 -10.03
CA GLU A 111 -13.02 -11.75 -9.04
C GLU A 111 -13.96 -10.76 -9.70
N ASP A 112 -13.52 -10.05 -10.76
CA ASP A 112 -14.39 -9.14 -11.53
C ASP A 112 -15.68 -9.85 -12.01
N MET A 113 -15.57 -11.09 -12.50
CA MET A 113 -16.74 -11.86 -12.97
C MET A 113 -17.68 -12.24 -11.83
N ILE A 114 -17.15 -12.54 -10.65
CA ILE A 114 -17.93 -12.85 -9.46
C ILE A 114 -18.61 -11.59 -8.93
N GLU A 115 -17.88 -10.47 -8.91
CA GLU A 115 -18.39 -9.16 -8.51
C GLU A 115 -19.49 -8.67 -9.47
N GLU A 116 -19.31 -8.79 -10.79
CA GLU A 116 -20.34 -8.43 -11.78
C GLU A 116 -21.60 -9.31 -11.64
N ALA A 117 -21.42 -10.60 -11.33
CA ALA A 117 -22.53 -11.53 -11.14
C ALA A 117 -23.30 -11.33 -9.82
N THR A 118 -22.61 -10.90 -8.75
CA THR A 118 -23.17 -10.77 -7.39
C THR A 118 -23.56 -9.34 -7.03
N GLY A 119 -22.99 -8.34 -7.70
CA GLY A 119 -23.19 -6.91 -7.45
C GLY A 119 -22.59 -6.41 -6.14
N VAL A 120 -21.64 -7.14 -5.56
CA VAL A 120 -20.99 -6.83 -4.27
C VAL A 120 -19.47 -6.78 -4.49
N GLU A 121 -18.86 -5.64 -4.17
CA GLU A 121 -17.39 -5.48 -4.14
C GLU A 121 -16.79 -6.49 -3.16
N ASN A 122 -15.87 -7.32 -3.65
CA ASN A 122 -15.20 -8.33 -2.82
C ASN A 122 -13.94 -7.73 -2.18
N ASP A 123 -14.09 -7.08 -1.02
CA ASP A 123 -12.98 -6.53 -0.24
C ASP A 123 -12.32 -7.59 0.68
N GLY A 124 -12.06 -8.79 0.12
CA GLY A 124 -11.46 -9.92 0.85
C GLY A 124 -12.41 -10.75 1.74
N MET A 125 -13.72 -10.42 1.77
CA MET A 125 -14.71 -11.22 2.50
C MET A 125 -14.89 -12.62 1.92
N LEU A 126 -14.77 -12.76 0.59
CA LEU A 126 -14.95 -14.05 -0.09
C LEU A 126 -13.72 -14.94 0.11
N ASP A 127 -12.53 -14.35 0.23
CA ASP A 127 -11.31 -15.06 0.61
C ASP A 127 -11.40 -15.57 2.04
N GLU A 128 -11.79 -14.73 2.99
CA GLU A 128 -12.00 -15.14 4.38
C GLU A 128 -13.06 -16.24 4.49
N LEU A 129 -14.11 -16.20 3.66
CA LEU A 129 -15.15 -17.22 3.66
C LEU A 129 -14.70 -18.53 3.01
N MET A 130 -13.85 -18.47 1.98
CA MET A 130 -13.25 -19.66 1.35
C MET A 130 -12.19 -20.31 2.22
N ASP A 131 -11.37 -19.52 2.92
CA ASP A 131 -10.41 -20.02 3.90
C ASP A 131 -11.14 -20.73 5.04
N ASN A 132 -12.16 -20.08 5.62
CA ASN A 132 -13.01 -20.72 6.65
C ASN A 132 -13.73 -21.98 6.13
N LEU A 133 -14.16 -21.99 4.87
CA LEU A 133 -14.78 -23.19 4.27
C LEU A 133 -13.75 -24.31 4.09
N THR A 134 -12.51 -23.97 3.72
CA THR A 134 -11.42 -24.94 3.55
C THR A 134 -11.04 -25.53 4.90
N ASP A 135 -10.89 -24.71 5.92
CA ASP A 135 -10.62 -25.14 7.30
C ASP A 135 -11.76 -26.04 7.83
N ALA A 136 -13.02 -25.67 7.57
CA ALA A 136 -14.17 -26.49 7.96
C ALA A 136 -14.25 -27.82 7.19
N VAL A 137 -13.83 -27.84 5.92
CA VAL A 137 -13.74 -29.08 5.14
C VAL A 137 -12.60 -29.95 5.66
N GLU A 138 -11.44 -29.38 5.99
CA GLU A 138 -10.33 -30.12 6.61
C GLU A 138 -10.77 -30.74 7.94
N GLU A 139 -11.38 -29.97 8.83
CA GLU A 139 -11.89 -30.44 10.14
C GLU A 139 -12.92 -31.57 9.96
N VAL A 140 -13.90 -31.42 9.07
CA VAL A 140 -14.88 -32.47 8.77
C VAL A 140 -14.23 -33.71 8.13
N THR A 141 -13.21 -33.55 7.29
CA THR A 141 -12.50 -34.68 6.71
C THR A 141 -11.63 -35.41 7.73
N GLU A 142 -11.00 -34.70 8.67
CA GLU A 142 -10.25 -35.30 9.77
C GLU A 142 -11.19 -36.05 10.72
N GLU A 143 -12.31 -35.44 11.12
CA GLU A 143 -13.34 -36.10 11.94
C GLU A 143 -13.90 -37.35 11.24
N MET A 144 -14.22 -37.26 9.94
CA MET A 144 -14.72 -38.41 9.19
C MET A 144 -13.67 -39.51 9.03
N VAL A 145 -12.38 -39.16 8.93
CA VAL A 145 -11.28 -40.14 8.86
C VAL A 145 -11.07 -40.80 10.23
N GLU A 146 -11.13 -40.06 11.33
CA GLU A 146 -11.08 -40.63 12.68
C GLU A 146 -12.29 -41.52 12.96
N GLU A 147 -13.50 -41.09 12.58
CA GLU A 147 -14.72 -41.88 12.75
C GLU A 147 -14.71 -43.14 11.87
N LEU A 148 -14.16 -43.06 10.64
CA LEU A 148 -13.91 -44.23 9.78
C LEU A 148 -12.85 -45.16 10.37
N GLN A 149 -11.84 -44.63 11.07
CA GLN A 149 -10.79 -45.42 11.69
C GLN A 149 -11.33 -46.16 12.93
N GLU A 150 -12.09 -45.48 13.80
CA GLU A 150 -12.78 -46.07 14.95
C GLU A 150 -13.83 -47.11 14.49
N THR A 151 -14.64 -46.80 13.48
CA THR A 151 -15.61 -47.76 12.94
C THR A 151 -14.95 -48.91 12.17
N SER A 152 -13.75 -48.73 11.60
CA SER A 152 -12.99 -49.83 10.99
C SER A 152 -12.37 -50.77 12.05
N GLU A 153 -12.00 -50.24 13.22
CA GLU A 153 -11.52 -51.05 14.34
C GLU A 153 -12.64 -51.86 15.00
N GLU A 154 -13.90 -51.41 14.90
CA GLU A 154 -15.06 -52.13 15.47
C GLU A 154 -15.88 -52.96 14.46
N ALA A 155 -15.78 -52.77 13.13
CA ALA A 155 -16.78 -53.33 12.20
C ALA A 155 -16.28 -53.96 10.89
N LEU A 156 -15.02 -54.39 10.76
CA LEU A 156 -14.58 -55.11 9.55
C LEU A 156 -13.94 -56.46 9.89
N SER A 157 -14.66 -57.55 9.58
CA SER A 157 -14.01 -58.85 9.47
C SER A 157 -13.12 -58.88 8.22
N GLU A 158 -11.99 -59.58 8.27
CA GLU A 158 -11.01 -59.71 7.16
C GLU A 158 -11.67 -60.07 5.81
N GLU A 159 -12.83 -60.75 5.81
CA GLU A 159 -13.56 -61.16 4.60
C GLU A 159 -14.22 -59.99 3.83
N GLU A 160 -14.70 -58.95 4.51
CA GLU A 160 -15.38 -57.82 3.86
C GLU A 160 -14.37 -56.85 3.22
N LEU A 161 -13.17 -56.76 3.81
CA LEU A 161 -12.07 -55.94 3.31
C LEU A 161 -11.44 -56.52 2.03
N GLU A 162 -11.42 -57.85 1.89
CA GLU A 162 -10.99 -58.51 0.64
C GLU A 162 -12.01 -58.33 -0.49
N GLN A 163 -13.33 -58.42 -0.20
CA GLN A 163 -14.36 -58.20 -1.22
C GLN A 163 -14.39 -56.75 -1.71
N ALA A 164 -14.18 -55.77 -0.83
CA ALA A 164 -14.10 -54.37 -1.21
C ALA A 164 -12.88 -54.07 -2.10
N LYS A 165 -11.74 -54.74 -1.86
CA LYS A 165 -10.55 -54.62 -2.72
C LYS A 165 -10.78 -55.21 -4.11
N LEU A 166 -11.38 -56.39 -4.20
CA LEU A 166 -11.74 -57.03 -5.48
C LEU A 166 -12.69 -56.16 -6.32
N LEU A 167 -13.68 -55.54 -5.69
CA LEU A 167 -14.61 -54.63 -6.37
C LEU A 167 -13.93 -53.34 -6.84
N LYS A 168 -12.94 -52.84 -6.10
CA LYS A 168 -12.18 -51.64 -6.47
C LYS A 168 -11.24 -51.93 -7.65
N ASP A 169 -10.63 -53.11 -7.68
CA ASP A 169 -9.77 -53.56 -8.78
C ASP A 169 -10.58 -53.79 -10.07
N GLU A 170 -11.76 -54.41 -10.00
CA GLU A 170 -12.66 -54.56 -11.17
C GLU A 170 -13.16 -53.22 -11.73
N GLN A 171 -13.38 -52.22 -10.88
CA GLN A 171 -13.78 -50.88 -11.32
C GLN A 171 -12.62 -50.11 -11.95
N PHE A 172 -11.40 -50.27 -11.42
CA PHE A 172 -10.20 -49.69 -12.02
C PHE A 172 -9.91 -50.29 -13.41
N GLU A 173 -10.09 -51.59 -13.58
CA GLU A 173 -9.92 -52.27 -14.88
C GLU A 173 -10.94 -51.77 -15.93
N LYS A 174 -12.19 -51.51 -15.52
CA LYS A 174 -13.22 -50.93 -16.40
C LYS A 174 -12.92 -49.48 -16.80
N LEU A 175 -12.41 -48.68 -15.85
CA LEU A 175 -12.00 -47.30 -16.12
C LEU A 175 -10.76 -47.20 -17.02
N GLU A 176 -9.87 -48.20 -16.99
CA GLU A 176 -8.77 -48.30 -17.95
C GLU A 176 -9.24 -48.72 -19.34
N GLN A 177 -10.23 -49.62 -19.45
CA GLN A 177 -10.83 -50.01 -20.74
C GLN A 177 -11.64 -48.88 -21.39
N GLU A 178 -12.18 -47.93 -20.61
CA GLU A 178 -12.97 -46.80 -21.13
C GLU A 178 -12.10 -45.61 -21.58
N LYS A 179 -10.78 -45.65 -21.34
CA LYS A 179 -9.82 -44.63 -21.82
C LYS A 179 -9.31 -44.86 -23.25
N ASP A 180 -9.75 -45.93 -23.91
CA ASP A 180 -9.43 -46.14 -25.32
C ASP A 180 -10.19 -45.12 -26.19
N ILE A 181 -9.42 -44.11 -26.65
CA ILE A 181 -9.86 -43.15 -27.66
C ILE A 181 -10.34 -43.96 -28.88
N PRO A 182 -11.58 -43.77 -29.38
CA PRO A 182 -12.08 -44.54 -30.51
C PRO A 182 -11.12 -44.41 -31.71
N GLU A 183 -10.78 -45.52 -32.38
CA GLU A 183 -9.78 -45.59 -33.48
C GLU A 183 -10.00 -44.54 -34.59
N ASN A 184 -11.19 -43.94 -34.68
CA ASN A 184 -11.57 -42.92 -35.66
C ASN A 184 -11.42 -41.46 -35.18
N TYR A 185 -10.83 -41.18 -34.03
CA TYR A 185 -10.59 -39.81 -33.58
C TYR A 185 -9.44 -39.18 -34.37
N LYS A 186 -9.77 -38.24 -35.27
CA LYS A 186 -8.78 -37.33 -35.86
C LYS A 186 -8.81 -36.00 -35.11
N PRO A 187 -7.69 -35.54 -34.54
CA PRO A 187 -7.60 -34.20 -33.95
C PRO A 187 -7.98 -33.14 -34.99
N PHE A 188 -8.86 -32.22 -34.62
CA PHE A 188 -9.17 -31.06 -35.43
C PHE A 188 -7.94 -30.14 -35.46
N GLU A 189 -7.30 -29.96 -36.62
CA GLU A 189 -6.26 -28.93 -36.79
C GLU A 189 -6.94 -27.56 -37.02
N TYR A 190 -6.95 -26.68 -36.00
CA TYR A 190 -7.20 -25.25 -36.21
C TYR A 190 -5.98 -24.64 -36.89
N ARG A 191 -6.02 -24.52 -38.20
CA ARG A 191 -5.22 -23.53 -38.94
C ARG A 191 -6.16 -22.70 -39.80
N ILE A 192 -6.52 -21.53 -39.29
CA ILE A 192 -6.78 -20.23 -39.93
C ILE A 192 -7.32 -19.28 -38.86
#